data_AF-W4VK02-F1
#
_entry.id   AF-W4VK02-F1
#
_cell.length_a   1.000
_cell.length_b   1.000
_cell.length_c   1.000
_cell.angle_alpha   90.00
_cell.angle_beta   90.00
_cell.angle_gamma   90.00
#
_symmetry.space_group_name_H-M   'P 1'
#
loop_
_entity.id
_entity.type
_entity.pdbx_description
1 polymer ?
#
loop_
_entity_poly.entity_id
_entity_poly.type
_entity_poly.pdbx_seq_one_letter_code
_entity_poly.pdbx_strand_id
1 'polypeptide(L)'
;MPQTRFVLKKALEQRLQPVVVINKIDRPSARPEEVIDEVLDLFIELGADDDQLEFPVVYASALNGTSSFLVKNRRIPWNQFLKPS
;
A
#
# COMPACT_ATOMS: atom_id res chain seq x y z
N MET A 1 -10.58 12.34 -0.89
CA MET A 1 -9.43 13.16 -0.43
C MET A 1 -8.92 14.03 -1.59
N PRO A 2 -9.47 15.24 -1.80
CA PRO A 2 -9.09 16.10 -2.92
C PRO A 2 -7.60 16.51 -2.92
N GLN A 3 -7.00 16.65 -1.74
CA GLN A 3 -5.62 17.13 -1.57
C GLN A 3 -4.57 16.08 -1.94
N THR A 4 -4.75 14.81 -1.55
CA THR A 4 -3.83 13.71 -1.90
C THR A 4 -3.81 13.44 -3.40
N ARG A 5 -4.97 13.60 -4.06
CA ARG A 5 -5.13 13.34 -5.48
C ARG A 5 -4.23 14.23 -6.36
N PHE A 6 -4.08 15.50 -6.00
CA PHE A 6 -3.22 16.44 -6.74
C PHE A 6 -1.74 16.03 -6.69
N VAL A 7 -1.24 15.70 -5.50
CA VAL A 7 0.16 15.31 -5.31
C VAL A 7 0.45 13.96 -5.98
N LEU A 8 -0.45 13.00 -5.82
CA LEU A 8 -0.34 11.69 -6.45
C LEU A 8 -0.32 11.80 -7.97
N LYS A 9 -1.20 12.61 -8.57
CA LYS A 9 -1.18 12.87 -10.02
C LYS A 9 0.18 13.38 -10.49
N LYS A 10 0.76 14.35 -9.77
CA LYS A 10 2.08 14.92 -10.11
C LYS A 10 3.22 13.91 -9.99
N ALA A 11 3.13 12.99 -9.04
CA ALA A 11 4.10 11.92 -8.87
C ALA A 11 4.01 10.88 -10.00
N LEU A 12 2.79 10.49 -10.38
CA LEU A 12 2.54 9.58 -11.49
C LEU A 12 2.98 10.17 -12.83
N GLU A 13 2.70 11.46 -13.08
CA GLU A 13 3.19 12.21 -14.26
C GLU A 13 4.73 12.22 -14.37
N GLN A 14 5.45 12.08 -13.26
CA GLN A 14 6.91 11.99 -13.21
C GLN A 14 7.44 10.55 -13.33
N ARG A 15 6.56 9.58 -13.61
CA ARG A 15 6.88 8.14 -13.69
C ARG A 15 7.50 7.58 -12.40
N LEU A 16 7.16 8.17 -11.26
CA LEU A 16 7.59 7.63 -9.97
C LEU A 16 6.83 6.35 -9.67
N GLN A 17 7.55 5.37 -9.11
CA GLN A 17 7.00 4.08 -8.71
C GLN A 17 6.37 4.18 -7.32
N PRO A 18 5.04 4.02 -7.20
CA PRO A 18 4.35 4.17 -5.93
C PRO A 18 4.56 2.97 -5.01
N VAL A 19 4.55 3.22 -3.69
CA VAL A 19 4.46 2.20 -2.65
C VAL A 19 3.21 2.50 -1.83
N VAL A 20 2.31 1.54 -1.73
CA VAL A 20 1.02 1.73 -1.06
C VAL A 20 1.10 1.20 0.37
N VAL A 21 0.82 2.06 1.34
CA VAL A 21 0.79 1.69 2.75
C VAL A 21 -0.64 1.80 3.28
N ILE A 22 -1.25 0.66 3.58
CA ILE A 22 -2.58 0.59 4.19
C ILE A 22 -2.41 0.49 5.70
N ASN A 23 -2.68 1.59 6.40
CA ASN A 23 -2.55 1.67 7.85
C ASN A 23 -3.88 1.41 8.57
N LYS A 24 -3.82 1.16 9.89
CA LYS A 24 -4.94 0.91 10.79
C LYS A 24 -5.64 -0.43 10.56
N ILE A 25 -4.89 -1.43 10.09
CA ILE A 25 -5.39 -2.80 9.89
C ILE A 25 -5.80 -3.50 11.19
N ASP A 26 -5.42 -2.95 12.34
CA ASP A 26 -5.82 -3.40 13.68
C ASP A 26 -7.29 -3.14 14.01
N ARG A 27 -8.00 -2.35 13.19
CA ARG A 27 -9.40 -2.02 13.46
C ARG A 27 -10.33 -3.17 13.06
N PRO A 28 -11.36 -3.49 13.88
CA PRO A 28 -12.35 -4.52 13.52
C PRO A 28 -13.10 -4.24 12.22
N SER A 29 -13.22 -2.96 11.84
CA SER A 29 -13.87 -2.51 10.61
C SER A 29 -12.88 -2.29 9.45
N ALA A 30 -11.63 -2.74 9.56
CA ALA A 30 -10.66 -2.62 8.48
C ALA A 30 -11.08 -3.49 7.28
N ARG A 31 -11.03 -2.90 6.08
CA ARG A 31 -11.36 -3.56 4.81
C ARG A 31 -10.16 -3.43 3.85
N PRO A 32 -9.03 -4.06 4.16
CA PRO A 32 -7.78 -3.85 3.43
C PRO A 32 -7.87 -4.28 1.96
N GLU A 33 -8.64 -5.31 1.63
CA GLU A 33 -8.82 -5.79 0.25
C GLU A 33 -9.59 -4.75 -0.58
N GLU A 34 -10.76 -4.31 -0.11
CA GLU A 34 -11.56 -3.26 -0.78
C GLU A 34 -10.78 -1.95 -0.98
N VAL A 35 -9.95 -1.57 -0.02
CA VAL A 35 -9.11 -0.36 -0.13
C VAL A 35 -8.05 -0.50 -1.22
N ILE A 36 -7.55 -1.71 -1.51
CA ILE A 36 -6.60 -1.92 -2.62
C ILE A 36 -7.30 -1.68 -3.95
N ASP A 37 -8.52 -2.21 -4.11
CA ASP A 37 -9.32 -2.01 -5.32
C ASP A 37 -9.62 -0.51 -5.52
N GLU A 38 -10.02 0.20 -4.46
CA GLU A 38 -10.23 1.66 -4.51
C GLU A 38 -8.94 2.43 -4.90
N VAL A 39 -7.77 1.96 -4.47
CA VAL A 39 -6.47 2.59 -4.82
C VAL A 39 -6.09 2.30 -6.27
N LEU A 40 -6.32 1.07 -6.76
CA LEU A 40 -6.12 0.70 -8.16
C LEU A 40 -6.98 1.56 -9.08
N ASP A 41 -8.28 1.67 -8.79
CA ASP A 41 -9.21 2.52 -9.54
C ASP A 41 -8.76 3.98 -9.55
N LEU A 42 -8.28 4.50 -8.41
CA LEU A 42 -7.74 5.85 -8.33
C LEU A 42 -6.49 6.04 -9.20
N PHE A 43 -5.58 5.06 -9.24
CA PHE A 43 -4.37 5.16 -10.06
C PHE A 43 -4.70 5.15 -11.55
N ILE A 44 -5.66 4.31 -11.96
CA ILE A 44 -6.21 4.29 -13.33
C ILE A 44 -6.85 5.64 -13.67
N GLU A 45 -7.69 6.19 -12.79
CA GLU A 45 -8.33 7.51 -12.97
C GLU A 45 -7.28 8.64 -13.12
N LEU A 46 -6.12 8.49 -12.49
CA LEU A 46 -5.02 9.45 -12.54
C LEU A 46 -4.05 9.24 -13.72
N GLY A 47 -4.22 8.16 -14.49
CA GLY A 47 -3.40 7.86 -15.67
C GLY A 47 -2.06 7.18 -15.35
N ALA A 48 -2.02 6.32 -14.32
CA ALA A 48 -0.88 5.44 -14.08
C ALA A 48 -0.63 4.51 -15.28
N ASP A 49 0.63 4.23 -15.58
CA ASP A 49 1.03 3.21 -16.55
C ASP A 49 1.05 1.80 -15.92
N ASP A 50 1.22 0.76 -16.75
CA ASP A 50 1.16 -0.64 -16.32
C ASP A 50 2.19 -0.95 -15.21
N ASP A 51 3.41 -0.42 -15.33
CA ASP A 51 4.47 -0.60 -14.34
C ASP A 51 4.07 0.03 -12.99
N GLN A 52 3.43 1.20 -13.02
CA GLN A 52 2.94 1.89 -11.82
C GLN A 52 1.74 1.21 -11.17
N LEU A 53 1.03 0.31 -11.88
CA LEU A 53 -0.06 -0.50 -11.32
C LEU A 53 0.47 -1.76 -10.60
N GLU A 54 1.71 -2.16 -10.86
CA GLU A 54 2.41 -3.22 -10.13
C GLU A 54 3.10 -2.68 -8.86
N PHE A 55 2.32 -2.09 -7.95
CA PHE A 55 2.87 -1.51 -6.73
C PHE A 55 2.92 -2.49 -5.54
N PRO A 56 3.97 -2.41 -4.70
CA PRO A 56 4.00 -3.15 -3.45
C PRO A 56 3.00 -2.56 -2.45
N VAL A 57 2.31 -3.45 -1.74
CA VAL A 57 1.37 -3.09 -0.66
C VAL A 57 1.95 -3.49 0.69
N VAL A 58 1.99 -2.53 1.62
CA VAL A 58 2.38 -2.74 3.01
C VAL A 58 1.19 -2.49 3.91
N TYR A 59 0.83 -3.50 4.71
CA TYR A 59 -0.18 -3.39 5.75
C TYR A 59 0.48 -2.98 7.05
N ALA A 60 -0.02 -1.93 7.69
CA ALA A 60 0.56 -1.39 8.91
C ALA A 60 -0.49 -1.23 10.03
N SER A 61 -0.03 -1.47 11.26
CA SER A 61 -0.73 -1.12 12.49
C SER A 61 0.16 -0.22 13.32
N ALA A 62 -0.10 1.09 13.28
CA ALA A 62 0.60 2.05 14.11
C ALA A 62 0.34 1.84 15.62
N LEU A 63 -0.84 1.30 15.97
CA LEU A 63 -1.19 1.00 17.36
C LEU A 63 -0.31 -0.12 17.94
N ASN A 64 -0.09 -1.18 17.16
CA ASN A 64 0.70 -2.34 17.58
C ASN A 64 2.19 -2.21 17.23
N GLY A 65 2.57 -1.20 16.45
CA GLY A 65 3.94 -1.02 15.97
C GLY A 65 4.40 -2.12 15.00
N THR A 66 3.49 -2.67 14.19
CA THR A 66 3.76 -3.82 13.30
C THR A 66 3.44 -3.51 11.84
N SER A 67 4.16 -4.13 10.92
CA SER A 67 3.87 -4.12 9.47
C SER A 67 4.08 -5.50 8.83
N SER A 68 3.42 -5.73 7.69
CA SER A 68 3.47 -6.99 6.94
C SER A 68 3.13 -6.75 5.47
N PHE A 69 3.69 -7.57 4.57
CA PHE A 69 3.28 -7.64 3.15
C PHE A 69 2.03 -8.52 2.94
N LEU A 70 1.59 -9.23 3.98
CA LEU A 70 0.42 -10.11 3.95
C LEU A 70 -0.69 -9.53 4.83
N VAL A 71 -1.93 -9.51 4.30
CA VAL A 71 -3.15 -9.09 5.02
C VAL A 71 -3.37 -9.89 6.30
N LYS A 72 -3.02 -11.19 6.28
CA LYS A 72 -3.09 -12.03 7.47
C LYS A 72 -1.90 -11.75 8.36
N ASN A 73 -2.21 -11.35 9.59
CA ASN A 73 -1.30 -11.15 10.73
C ASN A 73 -0.54 -12.44 11.10
N ARG A 74 0.19 -13.05 10.17
CA ARG A 74 1.33 -13.88 10.51
C ARG A 74 2.38 -12.88 10.97
N ARG A 75 2.68 -12.88 12.27
CA ARG A 75 3.95 -12.36 12.77
C ARG A 75 5.03 -13.03 11.92
N ILE A 76 5.49 -12.34 10.88
CA ILE A 76 6.73 -12.68 10.20
C ILE A 76 7.76 -11.85 10.96
N PRO A 77 8.51 -12.46 11.89
CA PRO A 77 9.53 -11.71 12.60
C PRO A 77 10.55 -11.19 11.58
N TRP A 78 11.02 -9.96 11.79
CA TRP A 78 11.94 -9.25 10.90
C TRP A 78 13.16 -10.08 10.47
N ASN A 79 13.57 -11.05 11.30
CA ASN A 79 14.65 -11.99 11.03
C ASN A 79 14.36 -13.04 9.93
N GLN A 80 13.12 -13.21 9.48
CA GLN A 80 12.80 -14.13 8.37
C GLN A 80 13.02 -13.52 6.98
N PHE A 81 13.17 -12.19 6.87
CA PHE A 81 13.50 -11.52 5.60
C PHE A 81 15.01 -11.44 5.32
N LEU A 82 15.87 -11.82 6.28
CA LEU A 82 17.32 -11.77 6.18
C LEU A 82 17.95 -13.18 6.27
N LYS A 83 17.58 -14.08 5.37
CA LYS A 83 18.47 -15.19 5.02
C LYS A 83 19.19 -14.82 3.72
N PRO A 84 20.43 -14.30 3.76
CA PRO A 84 21.28 -14.34 2.58
C PRO A 84 21.48 -15.80 2.18
N SER A 85 21.45 -16.03 0.87
CA SER A 85 21.82 -17.30 0.22
C SER A 85 23.19 -17.79 0.67
#